data_AF-A0A952TR19-F1
#
_entry.id   AF-A0A952TR19-F1
#
_cell.length_a   1.000
_cell.length_b   1.000
_cell.length_c   1.000
_cell.angle_alpha   90.00
_cell.angle_beta   90.00
_cell.angle_gamma   90.00
#
_symmetry.space_group_name_H-M   'P 1'
#
loop_
_entity.id
_entity.type
_entity.pdbx_description
1 polymer ?
#
loop_
_entity_poly.entity_id
_entity_poly.type
_entity_poly.pdbx_seq_one_letter_code
_entity_poly.pdbx_strand_id
1 'polypeptide(L)'
;EAPEPAASGMVEEGGLVKTGWMGLELRVLRFLPKARERWDFEERPAPTPLTTSAVKIQFQGKSHWLLLNDTVRLFTDNTAYLVSYLNRRIDLGFPIKLDHFEMIPYEGTQRAKEYKSMVEFPTLGQIEISMNEPGVYQGLTFYQASFQNDEMGRPIASVFSVNHDPGRWLKYLGSLVMSLGVVALFWLRKVYWPPIPPEDQK
;
A
#
# COMPACT_ATOMS: atom_id res chain seq x y z
N GLU A 1 -19.19 10.59 21.68
CA GLU A 1 -19.95 9.46 22.26
C GLU A 1 -19.99 8.35 21.23
N ALA A 2 -19.87 7.08 21.63
CA ALA A 2 -20.07 5.98 20.70
C ALA A 2 -21.57 5.96 20.29
N PRO A 3 -21.90 5.74 19.00
CA PRO A 3 -23.29 5.69 18.57
C PRO A 3 -24.05 4.59 19.32
N GLU A 4 -25.28 4.88 19.74
CA GLU A 4 -26.13 3.87 20.39
C GLU A 4 -26.37 2.70 19.45
N PRO A 5 -26.32 1.44 19.94
CA PRO A 5 -26.49 0.28 19.10
C PRO A 5 -27.92 0.24 18.54
N ALA A 6 -28.04 0.03 17.22
CA ALA A 6 -29.32 -0.02 16.52
C ALA A 6 -30.26 -1.16 17.01
N ALA A 7 -29.70 -2.19 17.66
CA ALA A 7 -30.45 -3.25 18.33
C ALA A 7 -29.59 -3.91 19.42
N SER A 8 -30.23 -4.36 20.50
CA SER A 8 -29.63 -5.16 21.57
C SER A 8 -30.49 -6.38 21.87
N GLY A 9 -29.87 -7.53 22.14
CA GLY A 9 -30.57 -8.76 22.48
C GLY A 9 -29.64 -9.82 23.06
N MET A 10 -30.22 -10.93 23.49
CA MET A 10 -29.47 -12.10 23.99
C MET A 10 -29.41 -13.16 22.89
N VAL A 11 -28.25 -13.79 22.73
CA VAL A 11 -28.04 -14.91 21.81
C VAL A 11 -27.26 -16.01 22.52
N GLU A 12 -27.68 -17.25 22.33
CA GLU A 12 -26.97 -18.41 22.85
C GLU A 12 -25.76 -18.75 21.97
N GLU A 13 -24.78 -19.47 22.54
CA GLU A 13 -23.67 -20.01 21.74
C GLU A 13 -24.19 -20.92 20.63
N GLY A 14 -23.65 -20.76 19.43
CA GLY A 14 -24.12 -21.40 18.20
C GLY A 14 -25.36 -20.74 17.57
N GLY A 15 -26.00 -19.79 18.26
CA GLY A 15 -27.19 -19.07 17.82
C GLY A 15 -26.93 -18.11 16.66
N LEU A 16 -27.93 -17.96 15.81
CA LEU A 16 -27.88 -17.14 14.61
C LEU A 16 -28.78 -15.92 14.77
N VAL A 17 -28.21 -14.73 14.58
CA VAL A 17 -28.87 -13.42 14.70
C VAL A 17 -28.94 -12.77 13.34
N LYS A 18 -30.14 -12.47 12.86
CA LYS A 18 -30.31 -11.69 11.64
C LYS A 18 -30.01 -10.23 11.95
N THR A 19 -29.04 -9.65 11.24
CA THR A 19 -28.61 -8.27 11.49
C THR A 19 -29.52 -7.22 10.82
N GLY A 20 -30.47 -7.66 9.99
CA GLY A 20 -31.37 -6.78 9.24
C GLY A 20 -30.71 -6.08 8.04
N TRP A 21 -29.41 -6.25 7.84
CA TRP A 21 -28.66 -5.61 6.75
C TRP A 21 -28.37 -6.59 5.61
N MET A 22 -29.03 -6.41 4.45
CA MET A 22 -28.77 -7.15 3.20
C MET A 22 -28.68 -8.69 3.34
N GLY A 23 -29.39 -9.28 4.33
CA GLY A 23 -29.34 -10.73 4.59
C GLY A 23 -28.11 -11.21 5.36
N LEU A 24 -27.30 -10.29 5.92
CA LEU A 24 -26.17 -10.63 6.79
C LEU A 24 -26.67 -11.26 8.10
N GLU A 25 -26.13 -12.43 8.42
CA GLU A 25 -26.44 -13.20 9.62
C GLU A 25 -25.19 -13.33 10.50
N LEU A 26 -25.31 -12.95 11.77
CA LEU A 26 -24.25 -13.08 12.77
C LEU A 26 -24.46 -14.39 13.53
N ARG A 27 -23.45 -15.27 13.54
CA ARG A 27 -23.48 -16.48 14.37
C ARG A 27 -22.45 -16.37 15.48
N VAL A 28 -22.89 -16.39 16.73
CA VAL A 28 -21.97 -16.39 17.88
C VAL A 28 -21.48 -17.81 18.08
N LEU A 29 -20.27 -18.12 17.62
CA LEU A 29 -19.74 -19.49 17.70
C LEU A 29 -19.45 -19.91 19.14
N ARG A 30 -18.84 -19.02 19.94
CA ARG A 30 -18.48 -19.26 21.34
C ARG A 30 -18.25 -17.95 22.07
N PHE A 31 -18.68 -17.86 23.31
CA PHE A 31 -18.45 -16.72 24.19
C PHE A 31 -17.48 -17.13 25.31
N LEU A 32 -16.26 -16.59 25.24
CA LEU A 32 -15.21 -16.89 26.21
C LEU A 32 -14.99 -15.66 27.12
N PRO A 33 -15.66 -15.57 28.29
CA PRO A 33 -15.65 -14.37 29.13
C PRO A 33 -14.26 -14.02 29.71
N LYS A 34 -13.31 -14.95 29.64
CA LYS A 34 -11.92 -14.77 30.07
C LYS A 34 -10.92 -15.09 28.96
N ALA A 35 -11.31 -14.92 27.69
CA ALA A 35 -10.37 -15.06 26.58
C ALA A 35 -9.19 -14.10 26.77
N ARG A 36 -7.99 -14.65 26.71
CA ARG A 36 -6.76 -13.86 26.54
C ARG A 36 -6.22 -14.20 25.17
N GLU A 37 -5.94 -13.18 24.39
CA GLU A 37 -5.22 -13.37 23.14
C GLU A 37 -3.83 -13.92 23.48
N ARG A 38 -3.56 -15.14 23.00
CA ARG A 38 -2.26 -15.79 23.18
C ARG A 38 -1.65 -15.95 21.80
N TRP A 39 -0.61 -15.17 21.56
CA TRP A 39 0.21 -15.29 20.36
C TRP A 39 1.27 -16.36 20.61
N ASP A 40 1.21 -17.45 19.85
CA ASP A 40 2.29 -18.42 19.79
C ASP A 40 3.10 -18.13 18.52
N PHE A 41 4.40 -17.88 18.70
CA PHE A 41 5.33 -17.54 17.61
C PHE A 41 6.14 -18.79 17.25
N GLU A 42 6.14 -19.15 15.97
CA GLU A 42 6.97 -20.21 15.42
C GLU A 42 7.99 -19.60 14.48
N GLU A 43 9.28 -19.79 14.77
CA GLU A 43 10.36 -19.32 13.90
C GLU A 43 10.38 -20.13 12.59
N ARG A 44 10.45 -19.44 11.46
CA ARG A 44 10.53 -20.06 10.13
C ARG A 44 11.86 -19.72 9.48
N PRO A 45 12.55 -20.69 8.85
CA PRO A 45 13.85 -20.46 8.21
C PRO A 45 13.75 -19.57 6.97
N ALA A 46 12.56 -19.44 6.37
CA ALA A 46 12.30 -18.61 5.20
C ALA A 46 10.90 -17.96 5.28
N PRO A 47 10.73 -16.73 4.75
CA PRO A 47 9.43 -16.07 4.71
C PRO A 47 8.49 -16.74 3.71
N THR A 48 7.21 -16.83 4.07
CA THR A 48 6.11 -17.23 3.19
C THR A 48 5.06 -16.11 3.16
N PRO A 49 4.08 -16.13 2.21
CA PRO A 49 2.99 -15.15 2.20
C PRO A 49 2.14 -15.11 3.49
N LEU A 50 2.24 -16.15 4.33
CA LEU A 50 1.51 -16.26 5.60
C LEU A 50 2.36 -15.88 6.83
N THR A 51 3.68 -15.67 6.66
CA THR A 51 4.54 -15.25 7.77
C THR A 51 4.56 -13.73 7.90
N THR A 52 4.62 -13.24 9.13
CA THR A 52 4.87 -11.82 9.41
C THR A 52 6.17 -11.67 10.19
N SER A 53 6.89 -10.58 9.93
CA SER A 53 8.12 -10.29 10.68
C SER A 53 7.78 -9.95 12.13
N ALA A 54 8.58 -10.48 13.06
CA ALA A 54 8.45 -10.21 14.48
C ALA A 54 9.83 -10.02 15.13
N VAL A 55 9.87 -9.23 16.20
CA VAL A 55 11.06 -9.01 17.02
C VAL A 55 10.77 -9.43 18.44
N LYS A 56 11.66 -10.23 19.03
CA LYS A 56 11.65 -10.55 20.45
C LYS A 56 12.44 -9.50 21.21
N ILE A 57 11.82 -8.88 22.19
CA ILE A 57 12.48 -7.96 23.12
C ILE A 57 12.48 -8.58 24.52
N GLN A 58 13.52 -8.27 25.30
CA GLN A 58 13.64 -8.68 26.68
C GLN A 58 13.71 -7.44 27.57
N PHE A 59 12.79 -7.34 28.53
CA PHE A 59 12.71 -6.20 29.43
C PHE A 59 12.38 -6.67 30.85
N GLN A 60 13.20 -6.28 31.83
CA GLN A 60 13.07 -6.71 33.24
C GLN A 60 12.84 -8.23 33.42
N GLY A 61 13.55 -9.04 32.65
CA GLY A 61 13.44 -10.51 32.72
C GLY A 61 12.19 -11.09 32.04
N LYS A 62 11.30 -10.28 31.46
CA LYS A 62 10.15 -10.73 30.67
C LYS A 62 10.44 -10.60 29.17
N SER A 63 9.98 -11.58 28.40
CA SER A 63 10.04 -11.56 26.94
C SER A 63 8.74 -10.99 26.39
N HIS A 64 8.84 -10.09 25.42
CA HIS A 64 7.72 -9.60 24.63
C HIS A 64 8.04 -9.82 23.16
N TRP A 65 7.04 -10.25 22.40
CA TRP A 65 7.13 -10.31 20.95
C TRP A 65 6.38 -9.11 20.38
N LEU A 66 6.99 -8.47 19.39
CA LEU A 66 6.42 -7.36 18.64
C LEU A 66 6.27 -7.79 17.19
N LEU A 67 5.05 -7.71 16.66
CA LEU A 67 4.78 -7.90 15.22
C LEU A 67 5.14 -6.62 14.44
N LEU A 68 5.24 -6.72 13.11
CA LEU A 68 5.38 -5.53 12.27
C LEU A 68 4.17 -4.60 12.46
N ASN A 69 4.44 -3.32 12.68
CA ASN A 69 3.52 -2.26 13.08
C ASN A 69 2.94 -2.36 14.49
N ASP A 70 3.49 -3.22 15.34
CA ASP A 70 3.12 -3.34 16.73
C ASP A 70 3.92 -2.38 17.62
N THR A 71 3.34 -2.02 18.77
CA THR A 71 3.93 -1.14 19.77
C THR A 71 3.64 -1.64 21.17
N VAL A 72 4.69 -1.84 21.96
CA VAL A 72 4.58 -2.21 23.37
C VAL A 72 4.99 -1.05 24.26
N ARG A 73 4.22 -0.87 25.33
CA ARG A 73 4.54 0.07 26.40
C ARG A 73 5.14 -0.71 27.57
N LEU A 74 6.36 -0.37 27.92
CA LEU A 74 7.11 -0.99 28.99
C LEU A 74 7.26 0.02 30.11
N PHE A 75 6.84 -0.35 31.31
CA PHE A 75 6.85 0.55 32.46
C PHE A 75 7.97 0.16 33.43
N THR A 76 8.63 1.18 33.96
CA THR A 76 9.46 1.13 35.16
C THR A 76 8.80 1.99 36.24
N ASP A 77 9.37 2.01 37.44
CA ASP A 77 8.83 2.79 38.55
C ASP A 77 8.73 4.29 38.23
N ASN A 78 9.62 4.82 37.36
CA ASN A 78 9.71 6.25 37.05
C ASN A 78 9.65 6.61 35.56
N THR A 79 9.52 5.64 34.65
CA THR A 79 9.59 5.91 33.19
C THR A 79 8.79 4.89 32.39
N ALA A 80 8.10 5.37 31.36
CA ALA A 80 7.45 4.53 30.35
C ALA A 80 8.25 4.56 29.05
N TYR A 81 8.66 3.39 28.57
CA TYR A 81 9.27 3.20 27.26
C TYR A 81 8.20 2.76 26.26
N LEU A 82 8.20 3.38 25.07
CA LEU A 82 7.33 2.99 23.98
C LEU A 82 8.22 2.43 22.87
N VAL A 83 8.13 1.12 22.65
CA VAL A 83 8.96 0.40 21.68
C VAL A 83 8.07 -0.07 20.55
N SER A 84 8.37 0.34 19.33
CA SER A 84 7.59 0.01 18.13
C SER A 84 8.46 -0.69 17.10
N TYR A 85 7.94 -1.75 16.48
CA TYR A 85 8.58 -2.39 15.35
C TYR A 85 7.86 -1.98 14.06
N LEU A 86 8.51 -1.16 13.23
CA LEU A 86 7.88 -0.51 12.07
C LEU A 86 8.73 -0.71 10.82
N ASN A 87 8.11 -0.53 9.65
CA ASN A 87 8.83 -0.42 8.39
C ASN A 87 9.83 0.73 8.43
N ARG A 88 10.96 0.54 7.74
CA ARG A 88 11.98 1.58 7.59
C ARG A 88 11.34 2.84 7.03
N ARG A 89 11.51 3.95 7.74
CA ARG A 89 11.13 5.29 7.28
C ARG A 89 12.35 5.97 6.68
N ILE A 90 12.17 6.64 5.56
CA ILE A 90 13.21 7.39 4.87
C ILE A 90 12.77 8.85 4.91
N ASP A 91 13.62 9.70 5.47
CA ASP A 91 13.42 11.14 5.39
C ASP A 91 13.75 11.59 3.96
N LEU A 92 12.82 12.32 3.33
CA LEU A 92 13.00 12.87 1.99
C LEU A 92 13.94 14.08 1.99
N GLY A 93 14.22 14.67 3.15
CA GLY A 93 15.11 15.81 3.31
C GLY A 93 14.45 17.18 3.06
N PHE A 94 13.12 17.22 2.94
CA PHE A 94 12.37 18.46 2.77
C PHE A 94 10.91 18.30 3.24
N PRO A 95 10.31 19.37 3.79
CA PRO A 95 8.89 19.36 4.12
C PRO A 95 8.04 19.53 2.86
N ILE A 96 6.84 18.96 2.87
CA ILE A 96 5.78 19.25 1.89
C ILE A 96 4.50 19.54 2.66
N LYS A 97 3.61 20.34 2.08
CA LYS A 97 2.34 20.71 2.72
C LYS A 97 1.20 20.53 1.74
N LEU A 98 0.11 19.88 2.19
CA LEU A 98 -1.13 19.83 1.45
C LEU A 98 -1.94 21.09 1.76
N ASP A 99 -2.13 21.96 0.77
CA ASP A 99 -2.91 23.19 0.93
C ASP A 99 -4.39 22.95 0.70
N HIS A 100 -4.72 22.21 -0.36
CA HIS A 100 -6.08 21.92 -0.74
C HIS A 100 -6.19 20.53 -1.36
N PHE A 101 -7.30 19.85 -1.07
CA PHE A 101 -7.63 18.58 -1.69
C PHE A 101 -9.07 18.61 -2.16
N GLU A 102 -9.26 18.25 -3.43
CA GLU A 102 -10.57 18.12 -4.05
C GLU A 102 -10.77 16.69 -4.52
N MET A 103 -11.97 16.17 -4.30
CA MET A 103 -12.40 14.87 -4.84
C MET A 103 -13.79 15.03 -5.44
N ILE A 104 -13.91 14.69 -6.71
CA ILE A 104 -15.18 14.70 -7.43
C ILE A 104 -15.65 13.25 -7.49
N PRO A 105 -16.79 12.88 -6.90
CA PRO A 105 -17.32 11.52 -6.98
C PRO A 105 -18.06 11.28 -8.31
N TYR A 106 -18.27 10.01 -8.66
CA TYR A 106 -19.25 9.66 -9.69
C TYR A 106 -20.67 9.89 -9.17
N GLU A 107 -21.55 10.41 -10.03
CA GLU A 107 -22.96 10.64 -9.69
C GLU A 107 -23.61 9.40 -9.09
N GLY A 108 -24.27 9.57 -7.94
CA GLY A 108 -24.95 8.48 -7.23
C GLY A 108 -24.03 7.49 -6.50
N THR A 109 -22.72 7.74 -6.42
CA THR A 109 -21.78 6.89 -5.67
C THR A 109 -20.83 7.71 -4.79
N GLN A 110 -20.15 7.05 -3.84
CA GLN A 110 -19.02 7.63 -3.11
C GLN A 110 -17.66 7.33 -3.76
N ARG A 111 -17.64 6.77 -4.97
CA ARG A 111 -16.39 6.45 -5.67
C ARG A 111 -15.83 7.73 -6.27
N ALA A 112 -14.55 8.01 -6.01
CA ALA A 112 -13.84 9.13 -6.62
C ALA A 112 -13.76 8.93 -8.15
N LYS A 113 -14.31 9.91 -8.88
CA LYS A 113 -14.11 10.09 -10.32
C LYS A 113 -12.80 10.80 -10.60
N GLU A 114 -12.48 11.80 -9.79
CA GLU A 114 -11.26 12.59 -9.91
C GLU A 114 -10.78 13.01 -8.51
N TYR A 115 -9.47 13.12 -8.35
CA TYR A 115 -8.85 13.69 -7.17
C TYR A 115 -7.76 14.68 -7.60
N LYS A 116 -7.64 15.76 -6.82
CA LYS A 116 -6.64 16.81 -7.00
C LYS A 116 -6.07 17.20 -5.65
N SER A 117 -4.76 17.18 -5.53
CA SER A 117 -4.04 17.66 -4.36
C SER A 117 -3.16 18.85 -4.75
N MET A 118 -3.41 20.01 -4.15
CA MET A 118 -2.53 21.15 -4.24
C MET A 118 -1.47 21.04 -3.14
N VAL A 119 -0.23 20.73 -3.54
CA VAL A 119 0.88 20.48 -2.63
C VAL A 119 1.94 21.56 -2.79
N GLU A 120 2.30 22.20 -1.68
CA GLU A 120 3.40 23.15 -1.61
C GLU A 120 4.72 22.40 -1.41
N PHE A 121 5.62 22.56 -2.38
CA PHE A 121 6.99 22.08 -2.33
C PHE A 121 7.95 23.25 -2.07
N PRO A 122 9.05 23.04 -1.32
CA PRO A 122 10.03 24.09 -1.11
C PRO A 122 10.63 24.55 -2.43
N THR A 123 10.84 25.86 -2.60
CA THR A 123 11.44 26.48 -3.80
C THR A 123 10.61 26.39 -5.09
N LEU A 124 9.85 25.32 -5.30
CA LEU A 124 9.02 25.11 -6.50
C LEU A 124 7.62 25.72 -6.35
N GLY A 125 7.15 25.92 -5.10
CA GLY A 125 5.83 26.46 -4.82
C GLY A 125 4.74 25.41 -4.90
N GLN A 126 3.52 25.84 -5.20
CA GLN A 126 2.35 24.98 -5.24
C GLN A 126 2.27 24.20 -6.56
N ILE A 127 2.07 22.89 -6.45
CA ILE A 127 1.94 21.96 -7.57
C ILE A 127 0.63 21.18 -7.42
N GLU A 128 -0.13 21.10 -8.51
CA GLU A 128 -1.29 20.21 -8.59
C GLU A 128 -0.82 18.78 -8.88
N ILE A 129 -1.24 17.83 -8.03
CA ILE A 129 -1.05 16.39 -8.23
C ILE A 129 -2.43 15.75 -8.42
N SER A 130 -2.63 15.10 -9.57
CA SER A 130 -3.90 14.46 -9.95
C SER A 130 -3.69 13.04 -10.50
N MET A 131 -4.77 12.32 -10.83
CA MET A 131 -4.77 10.91 -11.28
C MET A 131 -3.72 10.59 -12.35
N ASN A 132 -3.52 11.51 -13.29
CA ASN A 132 -2.64 11.31 -14.44
C ASN A 132 -1.52 12.35 -14.53
N GLU A 133 -1.45 13.25 -13.55
CA GLU A 133 -0.49 14.35 -13.53
C GLU A 133 0.27 14.30 -12.20
N PRO A 134 1.38 13.55 -12.14
CA PRO A 134 2.18 13.45 -10.93
C PRO A 134 3.05 14.69 -10.74
N GLY A 135 3.27 15.07 -9.48
CA GLY A 135 4.20 16.14 -9.11
C GLY A 135 5.63 15.63 -9.12
N VAL A 136 6.56 16.40 -9.68
CA VAL A 136 7.99 16.04 -9.69
C VAL A 136 8.78 17.10 -8.94
N TYR A 137 9.56 16.66 -7.94
CA TYR A 137 10.41 17.54 -7.15
C TYR A 137 11.69 16.80 -6.71
N GLN A 138 12.86 17.42 -6.90
CA GLN A 138 14.18 16.85 -6.56
C GLN A 138 14.42 15.41 -7.07
N GLY A 139 13.97 15.09 -8.29
CA GLY A 139 14.14 13.75 -8.87
C GLY A 139 13.21 12.68 -8.29
N LEU A 140 12.31 13.07 -7.39
CA LEU A 140 11.23 12.24 -6.88
C LEU A 140 9.93 12.56 -7.61
N THR A 141 9.15 11.53 -7.89
CA THR A 141 7.83 11.63 -8.50
C THR A 141 6.78 11.23 -7.47
N PHE A 142 5.84 12.14 -7.22
CA PHE A 142 4.75 12.01 -6.27
C PHE A 142 3.47 11.69 -7.04
N TYR A 143 2.95 10.50 -6.80
CA TYR A 143 1.67 10.04 -7.34
C TYR A 143 0.64 10.05 -6.23
N GLN A 144 -0.56 10.55 -6.49
CA GLN A 144 -1.66 10.33 -5.54
C GLN A 144 -2.00 8.83 -5.53
N ALA A 145 -1.88 8.20 -4.35
CA ALA A 145 -2.16 6.77 -4.18
C ALA A 145 -3.56 6.55 -3.60
N SER A 146 -3.92 7.32 -2.57
CA SER A 146 -5.22 7.24 -1.91
C SER A 146 -5.52 8.51 -1.11
N PHE A 147 -6.66 8.54 -0.44
CA PHE A 147 -7.04 9.59 0.49
C PHE A 147 -7.79 8.96 1.67
N GLN A 148 -7.87 9.68 2.79
CA GLN A 148 -8.63 9.30 3.96
C GLN A 148 -9.80 10.25 4.15
N ASN A 149 -10.95 9.72 4.54
CA ASN A 149 -12.15 10.49 4.87
C ASN A 149 -12.40 10.46 6.38
N ASP A 150 -13.02 11.51 6.92
CA ASP A 150 -13.62 11.46 8.25
C ASP A 150 -14.93 10.65 8.26
N GLU A 151 -15.54 10.53 9.45
CA GLU A 151 -16.81 9.84 9.67
C GLU A 151 -18.00 10.44 8.90
N MET A 152 -17.92 11.72 8.54
CA MET A 152 -18.89 12.44 7.70
C MET A 152 -18.58 12.32 6.20
N GLY A 153 -17.55 11.56 5.82
CA GLY A 153 -17.16 11.32 4.43
C GLY A 153 -16.35 12.46 3.80
N ARG A 154 -15.87 13.42 4.60
CA ARG A 154 -15.04 14.53 4.09
C ARG A 154 -13.57 14.12 4.04
N PRO A 155 -12.83 14.42 2.97
CA PRO A 155 -11.43 14.05 2.89
C PRO A 155 -10.58 14.86 3.87
N ILE A 156 -9.77 14.16 4.67
CA ILE A 156 -8.92 14.73 5.73
C ILE A 156 -7.42 14.57 5.46
N ALA A 157 -7.04 13.65 4.57
CA ALA A 157 -5.64 13.44 4.23
C ALA A 157 -5.47 12.87 2.82
N SER A 158 -4.42 13.30 2.13
CA SER A 158 -3.92 12.68 0.89
C SER A 158 -2.75 11.75 1.19
N VAL A 159 -2.73 10.60 0.54
CA VAL A 159 -1.64 9.63 0.61
C VAL A 159 -0.92 9.63 -0.73
N PHE A 160 0.37 9.93 -0.71
CA PHE A 160 1.21 9.94 -1.90
C PHE A 160 2.10 8.71 -1.95
N SER A 161 2.23 8.11 -3.13
CA SER A 161 3.30 7.18 -3.45
C SER A 161 4.48 7.98 -4.02
N VAL A 162 5.64 7.84 -3.39
CA VAL A 162 6.86 8.54 -3.78
C VAL A 162 7.78 7.56 -4.48
N ASN A 163 8.18 7.89 -5.71
CA ASN A 163 9.07 7.05 -6.50
C ASN A 163 10.30 7.83 -6.94
N HIS A 164 11.45 7.16 -7.02
CA HIS A 164 12.65 7.69 -7.64
C HIS A 164 12.94 6.88 -8.91
N ASP A 165 12.73 7.48 -10.09
CA ASP A 165 13.04 6.84 -11.37
C ASP A 165 14.41 7.34 -11.86
N PRO A 166 15.45 6.49 -11.91
CA PRO A 166 16.80 6.87 -12.33
C PRO A 166 16.88 7.32 -13.79
N GLY A 167 15.82 7.11 -14.58
CA GLY A 167 15.63 7.84 -15.81
C GLY A 167 14.84 7.06 -16.85
N ARG A 168 13.85 7.74 -17.44
CA ARG A 168 13.14 7.24 -18.63
C ARG A 168 14.10 6.89 -19.77
N TRP A 169 15.20 7.63 -19.89
CA TRP A 169 16.21 7.43 -20.95
C TRP A 169 16.79 6.00 -20.95
N LEU A 170 17.02 5.39 -19.79
CA LEU A 170 17.57 4.03 -19.70
C LEU A 170 16.57 3.00 -20.23
N LYS A 171 15.28 3.20 -19.93
CA LYS A 171 14.18 2.36 -20.47
C LYS A 171 14.09 2.49 -21.98
N TYR A 172 14.16 3.72 -22.50
CA TYR A 172 14.16 3.96 -23.94
C TYR A 172 15.40 3.38 -24.62
N LEU A 173 16.58 3.49 -24.01
CA LEU A 173 17.80 2.88 -24.53
C LEU A 173 17.66 1.35 -24.66
N GLY A 174 17.13 0.69 -23.62
CA GLY A 174 16.83 -0.74 -23.68
C GLY A 174 15.85 -1.10 -24.80
N SER A 175 14.78 -0.31 -24.96
CA SER A 175 13.81 -0.51 -26.05
C SER A 175 14.42 -0.31 -27.44
N LEU A 176 15.34 0.64 -27.58
CA LEU A 176 16.05 0.92 -28.82
C LEU A 176 16.97 -0.25 -29.19
N VAL A 177 17.75 -0.77 -28.22
CA VAL A 177 18.61 -1.94 -28.41
C VAL A 177 17.80 -3.15 -28.84
N MET A 178 16.65 -3.41 -28.19
CA MET A 178 15.75 -4.50 -28.59
C MET A 178 15.22 -4.33 -30.01
N SER A 179 14.78 -3.11 -30.37
CA SER A 179 14.27 -2.81 -31.70
C SER A 179 15.35 -3.02 -32.77
N LEU A 180 16.57 -2.55 -32.52
CA LEU A 180 17.71 -2.76 -33.41
C LEU A 180 18.09 -4.24 -33.52
N GLY A 181 18.04 -5.01 -32.43
CA GLY A 181 18.28 -6.45 -32.45
C GLY A 181 17.29 -7.20 -33.35
N VAL A 182 16.01 -6.86 -33.29
CA VAL A 182 14.98 -7.45 -34.17
C VAL A 182 15.26 -7.09 -35.63
N VAL A 183 15.54 -5.82 -35.93
CA VAL A 183 15.88 -5.38 -37.29
C VAL A 183 17.12 -6.13 -37.80
N ALA A 184 18.15 -6.27 -36.97
CA ALA A 184 19.37 -7.00 -37.29
C ALA A 184 19.08 -8.48 -37.58
N LEU A 185 18.24 -9.16 -36.79
CA LEU A 185 17.85 -10.55 -37.03
C LEU A 185 17.22 -10.75 -38.42
N PHE A 186 16.27 -9.89 -38.81
CA PHE A 186 15.64 -9.98 -40.13
C PHE A 186 16.61 -9.64 -41.27
N TRP A 187 17.50 -8.66 -41.05
CA TRP A 187 18.50 -8.27 -42.03
C TRP A 187 19.54 -9.38 -42.25
N LEU A 188 20.10 -9.93 -41.17
CA LEU A 188 21.04 -11.05 -41.22
C LEU A 188 20.41 -12.29 -41.87
N ARG A 189 19.14 -12.61 -41.54
CA ARG A 189 18.42 -13.71 -42.21
C ARG A 189 18.38 -13.54 -43.73
N LYS A 190 18.07 -12.33 -44.22
CA LYS A 190 18.02 -12.04 -45.65
C LYS A 190 19.40 -12.16 -46.32
N VAL A 191 20.46 -11.74 -45.62
CA VAL A 191 21.83 -11.73 -46.16
C VAL A 191 22.44 -13.13 -46.20
N TYR A 192 22.24 -13.94 -45.15
CA TYR A 192 22.90 -15.25 -45.00
C TYR A 192 22.06 -16.44 -45.45
N TRP A 193 20.77 -16.25 -45.76
CA TRP A 193 19.90 -17.27 -46.35
C TRP A 193 19.26 -16.75 -47.64
N PRO A 194 20.06 -16.51 -48.70
CA PRO A 194 19.51 -16.11 -49.99
C PRO A 194 18.55 -17.19 -50.50
N PRO A 195 17.49 -16.82 -51.22
CA PRO A 195 16.54 -17.78 -51.77
C PRO A 195 17.29 -18.79 -52.65
N ILE A 196 16.96 -20.08 -52.48
CA ILE A 196 17.52 -21.15 -53.29
C ILE A 196 17.15 -20.84 -54.75
N PRO A 197 18.12 -20.79 -55.68
CA PRO A 197 17.80 -20.57 -57.08
C PRO A 197 16.85 -21.68 -57.57
N PRO A 198 15.88 -21.37 -58.44
CA PRO A 198 14.96 -22.37 -58.95
C PRO A 198 15.74 -23.49 -59.62
N GLU A 199 15.39 -24.73 -59.30
CA GLU A 199 16.02 -25.92 -59.87
C GLU A 199 15.74 -25.95 -61.37
N ASP A 200 16.80 -25.95 -62.18
CA ASP A 200 16.71 -26.03 -63.64
C ASP A 200 15.98 -27.33 -64.00
N GLN A 201 14.70 -27.22 -64.36
CA GLN A 201 13.95 -28.32 -64.98
C GLN A 201 14.58 -28.63 -66.33
N LYS A 202 15.37 -29.70 -66.38
CA LYS A 202 15.78 -30.37 -67.62
C LYS A 202 14.70 -31.30 -68.12
#